data_AF-A0A954WJJ8-F1
#
_entry.id   AF-A0A954WJJ8-F1
#
_cell.length_a   1.000
_cell.length_b   1.000
_cell.length_c   1.000
_cell.angle_alpha   90.00
_cell.angle_beta   90.00
_cell.angle_gamma   90.00
#
_symmetry.space_group_name_H-M   'P 1'
#
loop_
_entity.id
_entity.type
_entity.pdbx_description
1 polymer ?
#
loop_
_entity_poly.entity_id
_entity_poly.type
_entity_poly.pdbx_seq_one_letter_code
_entity_poly.pdbx_strand_id
1 'polypeptide(L)'
;HRLFLSMLLEATRVLSAGIVRDVRDIDLGLIFGLGFPPFRGGLLWWADTLGAAKIVELLKPLESLGPRMQPTPLLLKMAEEGRKFYDDPHSFATN
;
A
#
# COMPACT_ATOMS: atom_id res chain seq x y z
N HIS A 1 -3.92 9.54 10.29
CA HIS A 1 -3.39 8.21 9.90
C HIS A 1 -4.42 7.28 9.26
N ARG A 2 -5.67 7.20 9.75
CA ARG A 2 -6.71 6.31 9.20
C ARG A 2 -6.97 6.46 7.69
N LEU A 3 -6.98 7.68 7.17
CA LEU A 3 -7.22 7.94 5.75
C LEU A 3 -6.15 7.28 4.85
N PHE A 4 -4.87 7.42 5.19
CA PHE A 4 -3.78 6.84 4.41
C PHE A 4 -3.75 5.31 4.50
N LEU A 5 -4.11 4.73 5.64
CA LEU A 5 -4.23 3.28 5.78
C LEU A 5 -5.33 2.72 4.87
N SER A 6 -6.50 3.37 4.81
CA SER A 6 -7.57 2.94 3.90
C SER A 6 -7.16 3.08 2.43
N MET A 7 -6.50 4.19 2.05
CA MET A 7 -5.98 4.36 0.69
C MET A 7 -4.94 3.30 0.34
N LEU A 8 -4.05 2.97 1.28
CA LEU A 8 -3.02 1.95 1.08
C LEU A 8 -3.65 0.57 0.85
N LEU A 9 -4.71 0.25 1.60
CA LEU A 9 -5.44 -0.99 1.37
C LEU A 9 -6.04 -1.04 -0.04
N GLU A 10 -6.64 0.04 -0.55
CA GLU A 10 -7.10 0.07 -1.94
C GLU A 10 -5.95 -0.06 -2.94
N ALA A 11 -4.82 0.62 -2.72
CA ALA A 11 -3.65 0.49 -3.58
C ALA A 11 -3.15 -0.97 -3.63
N THR A 12 -3.10 -1.66 -2.50
CA THR A 12 -2.70 -3.08 -2.46
C THR A 12 -3.71 -4.00 -3.17
N ARG A 13 -5.01 -3.67 -3.18
CA ARG A 13 -6.03 -4.42 -3.96
C ARG A 13 -5.84 -4.20 -5.46
N VAL A 14 -5.59 -2.95 -5.88
CA VAL A 14 -5.32 -2.59 -7.28
C VAL A 14 -4.06 -3.30 -7.81
N LEU A 15 -3.01 -3.34 -6.99
CA LEU A 15 -1.79 -4.10 -7.30
C LEU A 15 -2.08 -5.60 -7.41
N SER A 16 -2.79 -6.18 -6.43
CA SER A 16 -3.12 -7.61 -6.43
C SER A 16 -4.00 -8.02 -7.62
N ALA A 17 -4.83 -7.12 -8.12
CA ALA A 17 -5.70 -7.33 -9.28
C ALA A 17 -4.97 -7.15 -10.62
N GLY A 18 -3.69 -6.76 -10.64
CA GLY A 18 -2.91 -6.54 -11.86
C GLY A 18 -3.39 -5.33 -12.69
N ILE A 19 -4.21 -4.45 -12.10
CA ILE A 19 -4.74 -3.25 -12.78
C ILE A 19 -3.61 -2.25 -13.07
N VAL A 20 -2.64 -2.16 -12.16
CA VAL A 20 -1.45 -1.32 -12.30
C VAL A 20 -0.21 -2.22 -12.27
N ARG A 21 0.71 -1.97 -13.21
CA ARG A 21 1.91 -2.79 -13.42
C ARG A 21 3.16 -2.25 -12.73
N ASP A 22 3.10 -1.01 -12.26
CA ASP A 22 4.22 -0.32 -11.65
C ASP A 22 3.73 0.47 -10.42
N VAL A 23 4.35 0.23 -9.27
CA VAL A 23 4.04 0.96 -8.03
C VAL A 23 4.23 2.48 -8.17
N ARG A 24 5.12 2.93 -9.07
CA ARG A 24 5.35 4.34 -9.37
C ARG A 24 4.13 4.99 -10.01
N ASP A 25 3.38 4.27 -10.84
CA ASP A 25 2.16 4.81 -11.47
C ASP A 25 1.10 5.11 -10.41
N ILE A 26 1.01 4.30 -9.35
CA ILE A 26 0.13 4.55 -8.21
C ILE A 26 0.57 5.83 -7.47
N ASP A 27 1.84 5.94 -7.12
CA ASP A 27 2.35 7.08 -6.35
C ASP A 27 2.24 8.39 -7.14
N LEU A 28 2.63 8.40 -8.41
CA LEU A 28 2.47 9.56 -9.29
C LEU A 28 0.99 9.92 -9.49
N GLY A 29 0.13 8.91 -9.70
CA GLY A 29 -1.32 9.12 -9.83
C GLY A 29 -1.95 9.74 -8.59
N LEU A 30 -1.51 9.34 -7.39
CA LEU A 30 -1.99 9.91 -6.13
C LEU A 30 -1.46 11.33 -5.89
N ILE A 31 -0.20 11.60 -6.24
CA ILE A 31 0.41 12.94 -6.12
C ILE A 31 -0.29 13.91 -7.08
N PHE A 32 -0.37 13.58 -8.36
CA PHE A 32 -0.92 14.48 -9.38
C PHE A 32 -2.45 14.51 -9.43
N GLY A 33 -3.11 13.40 -9.09
CA GLY A 33 -4.57 13.28 -9.16
C GLY A 33 -5.28 13.71 -7.88
N LEU A 34 -4.80 13.28 -6.72
CA LEU A 34 -5.47 13.51 -5.43
C LEU A 34 -4.72 14.51 -4.53
N GLY A 35 -3.59 15.05 -4.99
CA GLY A 35 -2.79 16.00 -4.22
C GLY A 35 -2.07 15.34 -3.03
N PHE A 36 -1.69 14.07 -3.14
CA PHE A 36 -0.92 13.41 -2.08
C PHE A 36 0.39 14.17 -1.82
N PRO A 37 0.79 14.41 -0.56
CA PRO A 37 1.93 15.28 -0.25
C PRO A 37 3.24 14.82 -0.92
N PRO A 38 3.81 15.58 -1.88
CA PRO A 38 4.94 15.12 -2.69
C PRO A 38 6.23 14.93 -1.88
N PHE A 39 6.40 15.68 -0.79
CA PHE A 39 7.54 15.54 0.11
C PHE A 39 7.54 14.20 0.89
N ARG A 40 6.47 13.41 0.81
CA ARG A 40 6.41 12.03 1.34
C ARG A 40 6.75 10.97 0.29
N GLY A 41 7.16 11.35 -0.92
CA GLY A 41 7.56 10.45 -2.01
C GLY A 41 6.41 9.73 -2.72
N GLY A 42 5.25 9.58 -2.06
CA GLY A 42 4.11 8.81 -2.56
C GLY A 42 3.47 8.01 -1.43
N LEU A 43 2.34 7.37 -1.69
CA LEU A 43 1.64 6.55 -0.70
C LEU A 43 2.40 5.25 -0.41
N LEU A 44 2.86 4.56 -1.46
CA LEU A 44 3.60 3.32 -1.37
C LEU A 44 5.02 3.57 -0.86
N TRP A 45 5.64 4.66 -1.29
CA TRP A 45 6.91 5.09 -0.69
C TRP A 45 6.76 5.38 0.80
N TRP A 46 5.73 6.14 1.19
CA TRP A 46 5.42 6.37 2.61
C TRP A 46 5.17 5.06 3.36
N ALA A 47 4.48 4.08 2.76
CA ALA A 47 4.28 2.77 3.36
C ALA A 47 5.61 2.05 3.60
N ASP A 48 6.56 2.10 2.66
CA ASP A 48 7.90 1.52 2.82
C ASP A 48 8.72 2.19 3.93
N THR A 49 8.51 3.49 4.20
CA THR A 49 9.15 4.17 5.34
C THR A 49 8.64 3.65 6.69
N LEU A 50 7.40 3.14 6.75
CA LEU A 50 6.83 2.54 7.95
C LEU A 50 7.14 1.04 8.07
N GLY A 51 7.15 0.35 6.93
CA GLY A 51 7.29 -1.11 6.84
C GLY A 51 5.95 -1.85 6.96
N ALA A 52 5.76 -2.88 6.13
CA ALA A 52 4.52 -3.64 6.04
C ALA A 52 4.08 -4.24 7.38
N ALA A 53 5.00 -4.81 8.17
CA ALA A 53 4.70 -5.35 9.49
C ALA A 53 4.11 -4.28 10.43
N LYS A 54 4.68 -3.06 10.43
CA LYS A 54 4.17 -1.97 11.26
C LYS A 54 2.78 -1.53 10.83
N ILE A 55 2.52 -1.50 9.53
CA ILE A 55 1.23 -1.13 8.97
C ILE A 55 0.16 -2.17 9.36
N VAL A 56 0.48 -3.46 9.30
CA VAL A 56 -0.43 -4.52 9.78
C VAL A 56 -0.76 -4.33 11.26
N GLU A 57 0.22 -3.99 12.11
CA GLU A 57 -0.05 -3.65 13.52
C GLU A 57 -0.99 -2.44 13.68
N LEU A 58 -0.80 -1.40 12.86
CA LEU A 58 -1.65 -0.21 12.87
C LEU A 58 -3.08 -0.49 12.39
N LEU A 59 -3.27 -1.54 11.58
CA LEU A 59 -4.58 -1.96 11.09
C LEU A 59 -5.36 -2.82 12.09
N LYS A 60 -4.69 -3.60 12.95
CA LYS A 60 -5.34 -4.44 13.99
C LYS A 60 -6.49 -3.75 14.75
N PRO A 61 -6.31 -2.55 15.35
CA PRO A 61 -7.41 -1.89 16.07
C PRO A 61 -8.52 -1.34 15.16
N LEU A 62 -8.34 -1.39 13.84
CA LEU A 62 -9.25 -0.84 12.82
C LEU A 62 -10.02 -1.94 12.08
N GLU A 63 -9.66 -3.22 12.23
CA GLU A 63 -10.30 -4.35 11.54
C GLU A 63 -11.81 -4.46 11.85
N SER A 64 -12.22 -4.10 13.07
CA SER A 64 -13.63 -4.10 13.50
C SER A 64 -14.50 -3.07 12.78
N LEU A 65 -13.90 -2.12 12.04
CA LEU A 65 -14.61 -1.11 11.27
C LEU A 65 -15.11 -1.63 9.91
N GLY A 66 -14.80 -2.89 9.59
CA GLY A 66 -15.34 -3.60 8.44
C GLY A 66 -14.30 -3.93 7.36
N PRO A 67 -14.74 -4.56 6.26
CA PRO A 67 -13.86 -5.19 5.27
C PRO A 67 -12.83 -4.25 4.63
N ARG A 68 -13.16 -2.95 4.53
CA ARG A 68 -12.26 -1.94 3.95
C ARG A 68 -10.98 -1.73 4.76
N MET A 69 -11.01 -2.02 6.06
CA MET A 69 -9.89 -1.84 6.98
C MET A 69 -9.15 -3.14 7.30
N GLN A 70 -9.52 -4.26 6.65
CA GLN A 70 -8.81 -5.52 6.81
C GLN A 70 -7.51 -5.51 5.98
N PRO A 71 -6.38 -5.97 6.54
CA PRO A 71 -5.14 -6.16 5.79
C PRO A 71 -5.38 -7.04 4.54
N THR A 72 -4.79 -6.65 3.41
CA THR A 72 -4.87 -7.45 2.19
C THR A 72 -3.88 -8.63 2.23
N PRO A 73 -4.14 -9.72 1.49
CA PRO A 73 -3.20 -10.85 1.40
C PRO A 73 -1.79 -10.41 0.96
N LEU A 74 -1.70 -9.46 0.02
CA LEU A 74 -0.44 -8.87 -0.41
C LEU A 74 0.30 -8.21 0.75
N LEU A 75 -0.38 -7.37 1.53
CA LEU A 75 0.23 -6.66 2.65
C LEU A 75 0.66 -7.61 3.77
N LEU A 76 -0.11 -8.67 4.03
CA LEU A 76 0.26 -9.73 4.98
C LEU A 76 1.51 -10.48 4.52
N LYS A 77 1.55 -10.91 3.26
CA LYS A 77 2.72 -11.58 2.68
C LYS A 77 3.97 -10.69 2.73
N MET A 78 3.83 -9.40 2.39
CA MET A 78 4.95 -8.44 2.50
C MET A 78 5.41 -8.25 3.95
N ALA A 79 4.50 -8.28 4.92
CA ALA A 79 4.85 -8.21 6.34
C ALA A 79 5.61 -9.44 6.82
N GLU A 80 5.26 -10.63 6.35
CA GLU A 80 5.96 -11.89 6.65
C GLU A 80 7.34 -11.95 5.99
N GLU A 81 7.44 -11.51 4.73
CA GLU A 81 8.68 -11.56 3.94
C GLU A 81 9.62 -10.38 4.21
N GLY A 82 9.17 -9.36 4.95
CA GLY A 82 9.92 -8.12 5.18
C GLY A 82 10.16 -7.30 3.90
N ARG A 83 9.35 -7.52 2.87
CA ARG A 83 9.47 -6.87 1.56
C ARG A 83 8.92 -5.45 1.55
N LYS A 84 9.49 -4.63 0.68
CA LYS A 84 9.03 -3.27 0.35
C LYS A 84 8.39 -3.22 -1.04
N PHE A 85 7.54 -2.22 -1.27
CA PHE A 85 6.95 -1.96 -2.58
C PHE A 85 8.01 -1.59 -3.62
N TYR A 86 9.03 -0.83 -3.20
CA TYR A 86 10.08 -0.35 -4.09
C TYR A 86 11.29 -1.28 -4.23
N ASP A 87 11.32 -2.45 -3.59
CA ASP A 87 12.40 -3.44 -3.79
C ASP A 87 12.38 -4.01 -5.22
N ASP A 88 11.18 -4.27 -5.76
CA ASP A 88 10.96 -4.61 -7.16
C ASP A 88 9.64 -3.96 -7.63
N PRO A 89 9.71 -2.72 -8.16
CA PRO A 89 8.55 -1.94 -8.59
C PRO A 89 7.62 -2.61 -9.61
N HIS A 90 8.11 -3.63 -10.33
CA HIS A 90 7.39 -4.31 -11.41
C HIS A 90 6.86 -5.69 -11.01
N SER A 91 7.28 -6.24 -9.86
CA SER A 91 6.97 -7.61 -9.41
C SER A 91 5.50 -7.90 -9.12
N PHE A 92 4.66 -6.87 -9.03
CA PHE A 92 3.24 -7.02 -8.69
C PHE A 92 2.35 -7.29 -9.92
N ALA A 93 2.94 -7.32 -11.12
CA ALA A 93 2.23 -7.50 -12.39
C ALA A 93 2.16 -8.96 -12.89
N THR A 94 2.83 -9.92 -12.22
CA THR A 94 2.89 -11.32 -12.65
C THR A 94 2.10 -12.21 -11.70
N ASN A 95 0.80 -12.30 -11.94
CA ASN A 95 -0.04 -13.46 -11.58
C ASN A 95 -0.66 -13.99 -12.86
#